data_AF-A0A0A7EH78-F1
#
_entry.id   AF-A0A0A7EH78-F1
#
_cell.length_a   1.000
_cell.length_b   1.000
_cell.length_c   1.000
_cell.angle_alpha   90.00
_cell.angle_beta   90.00
_cell.angle_gamma   90.00
#
_symmetry.space_group_name_H-M   'P 1'
#
loop_
_entity.id
_entity.type
_entity.pdbx_description
1 polymer ?
#
loop_
_entity_poly.entity_id
_entity_poly.type
_entity_poly.pdbx_seq_one_letter_code
_entity_poly.pdbx_strand_id
1 'polypeptide(L)'
;MENNESSLWEIYQSVALTPLRQQKTGSITMLLSVWNANGVKRTRLQNRLLARKVTKHLALKGIKYYQVWGGSESMDYRELTLVFQVKNLSQIKRFAEFAEQNAFYFVKRGQLYLANTRVNQKALKLGQLKEHTKRYPTRLLMLGKNQAVAE
;
A
#
# COMPACT_ATOMS: atom_id res chain seq x y z
N MET A 1 25.27 5.63 -5.23
CA MET A 1 24.23 5.13 -4.31
C MET A 1 23.03 4.67 -5.13
N GLU A 2 23.16 3.58 -5.90
CA GLU A 2 22.29 3.34 -7.08
C GLU A 2 21.55 1.98 -7.10
N ASN A 3 21.51 1.24 -5.97
CA ASN A 3 20.93 -0.12 -5.93
C ASN A 3 19.60 -0.25 -5.18
N ASN A 4 19.04 0.82 -4.61
CA ASN A 4 17.84 0.72 -3.77
C ASN A 4 16.52 0.82 -4.54
N GLU A 5 16.47 1.56 -5.66
CA GLU A 5 15.21 1.76 -6.41
C GLU A 5 14.80 0.50 -7.20
N SER A 6 15.74 -0.19 -7.84
CA SER A 6 15.48 -1.46 -8.55
C SER A 6 14.94 -2.53 -7.60
N SER A 7 15.55 -2.67 -6.41
CA SER A 7 15.10 -3.62 -5.39
C SER A 7 13.70 -3.30 -4.85
N LEU A 8 13.36 -2.02 -4.68
CA LEU A 8 12.04 -1.63 -4.17
C LEU A 8 10.92 -1.86 -5.19
N TRP A 9 11.19 -1.57 -6.48
CA TRP A 9 10.21 -1.85 -7.54
C TRP A 9 9.96 -3.36 -7.72
N GLU A 10 10.96 -4.19 -7.52
CA GLU A 10 10.81 -5.66 -7.46
C GLU A 10 9.94 -6.09 -6.27
N ILE A 11 10.19 -5.55 -5.07
CA ILE A 11 9.35 -5.79 -3.89
C ILE A 11 7.89 -5.41 -4.18
N TYR A 12 7.66 -4.32 -4.90
CA TYR A 12 6.31 -3.91 -5.26
C TYR A 12 5.63 -4.87 -6.23
N GLN A 13 6.36 -5.46 -7.17
CA GLN A 13 5.81 -6.44 -8.10
C GLN A 13 5.50 -7.77 -7.40
N SER A 14 6.29 -8.15 -6.39
CA SER A 14 6.11 -9.37 -5.60
C SER A 14 5.31 -9.14 -4.31
N VAL A 15 4.44 -8.13 -4.26
CA VAL A 15 3.75 -7.74 -3.03
C VAL A 15 2.95 -8.90 -2.43
N ALA A 16 3.05 -9.04 -1.11
CA ALA A 16 2.18 -9.90 -0.34
C ALA A 16 1.30 -9.06 0.59
N LEU A 17 0.02 -9.42 0.67
CA LEU A 17 -1.02 -8.69 1.40
C LEU A 17 -1.67 -9.61 2.43
N THR A 18 -1.99 -9.10 3.62
CA THR A 18 -2.91 -9.79 4.52
C THR A 18 -4.31 -9.86 3.91
N PRO A 19 -5.17 -10.83 4.26
CA PRO A 19 -6.45 -11.04 3.60
C PRO A 19 -7.32 -9.79 3.56
N LEU A 20 -7.85 -9.49 2.37
CA LEU A 20 -8.77 -8.38 2.13
C LEU A 20 -10.22 -8.82 2.30
N ARG A 21 -11.10 -7.89 2.68
CA ARG A 21 -12.55 -8.11 2.62
C ARG A 21 -13.01 -8.18 1.17
N GLN A 22 -14.11 -8.90 0.92
CA GLN A 22 -14.69 -9.02 -0.40
C GLN A 22 -14.95 -7.63 -1.02
N GLN A 23 -14.50 -7.48 -2.26
CA GLN A 23 -14.62 -6.22 -2.99
C GLN A 23 -15.99 -6.11 -3.63
N LYS A 24 -16.52 -4.89 -3.72
CA LYS A 24 -17.78 -4.65 -4.43
C LYS A 24 -17.55 -4.79 -5.92
N THR A 25 -18.46 -5.51 -6.58
CA THR A 25 -18.45 -5.66 -8.04
C THR A 25 -18.64 -4.29 -8.70
N GLY A 26 -17.86 -4.01 -9.75
CA GLY A 26 -17.98 -2.77 -10.53
C GLY A 26 -17.26 -1.54 -9.97
N SER A 27 -16.68 -1.60 -8.77
CA SER A 27 -15.88 -0.51 -8.21
C SER A 27 -14.37 -0.77 -8.30
N ILE A 28 -13.59 0.30 -8.22
CA ILE A 28 -12.14 0.21 -8.11
C ILE A 28 -11.78 0.30 -6.63
N THR A 29 -11.05 -0.70 -6.14
CA THR A 29 -10.55 -0.72 -4.77
C THR A 29 -9.13 -0.20 -4.76
N MET A 30 -8.85 0.89 -4.04
CA MET A 30 -7.51 1.39 -3.82
C MET A 30 -6.87 0.68 -2.64
N LEU A 31 -5.59 0.33 -2.78
CA LEU A 31 -4.72 -0.18 -1.73
C LEU A 31 -3.57 0.83 -1.60
N LEU A 32 -3.69 1.71 -0.61
CA LEU A 32 -2.77 2.82 -0.40
C LEU A 32 -1.87 2.57 0.81
N SER A 33 -0.58 2.40 0.57
CA SER A 33 0.41 2.40 1.65
C SER A 33 0.47 3.78 2.31
N VAL A 34 0.49 3.81 3.63
CA VAL A 34 0.62 5.03 4.45
C VAL A 34 1.82 4.98 5.39
N TRP A 35 2.69 4.00 5.17
CA TRP A 35 4.00 3.87 5.79
C TRP A 35 5.08 4.03 4.74
N ASN A 36 6.31 4.31 5.18
CA ASN A 36 7.52 4.36 4.35
C ASN A 36 7.39 5.31 3.15
N ALA A 37 6.99 6.56 3.41
CA ALA A 37 6.88 7.61 2.39
C ALA A 37 8.14 7.69 1.52
N ASN A 38 7.92 7.83 0.22
CA ASN A 38 8.92 7.81 -0.85
C ASN A 38 9.74 6.51 -0.90
N GLY A 39 9.20 5.39 -0.40
CA GLY A 39 9.89 4.10 -0.39
C GLY A 39 11.00 3.98 0.67
N VAL A 40 11.15 4.98 1.52
CA VAL A 40 12.20 5.05 2.53
C VAL A 40 11.63 4.57 3.87
N LYS A 41 12.31 3.64 4.54
CA LYS A 41 11.91 3.21 5.90
C LYS A 41 11.89 4.43 6.83
N ARG A 42 10.73 4.70 7.42
CA ARG A 42 10.51 5.84 8.33
C ARG A 42 10.38 5.38 9.78
N THR A 43 10.55 6.32 10.71
CA THR A 43 10.29 6.05 12.13
C THR A 43 8.81 5.78 12.37
N ARG A 44 8.50 5.11 13.49
CA ARG A 44 7.11 4.83 13.89
C ARG A 44 6.27 6.10 14.02
N LEU A 45 6.86 7.19 14.53
CA LEU A 45 6.18 8.47 14.69
C LEU A 45 5.84 9.08 13.32
N GLN A 46 6.80 9.12 12.40
CA GLN A 46 6.60 9.63 11.03
C GLN A 46 5.49 8.85 10.31
N ASN A 47 5.55 7.52 10.36
CA ASN A 47 4.52 6.63 9.79
C ASN A 47 3.14 6.88 10.43
N ARG A 48 3.07 7.10 11.75
CA ARG A 48 1.81 7.41 12.45
C ARG A 48 1.24 8.76 12.04
N LEU A 49 2.08 9.78 11.86
CA LEU A 49 1.65 11.11 11.44
C LEU A 49 1.08 11.09 10.01
N LEU A 50 1.76 10.41 9.08
CA LEU A 50 1.29 10.24 7.72
C LEU A 50 -0.04 9.48 7.67
N ALA A 51 -0.13 8.34 8.36
CA ALA A 51 -1.36 7.58 8.45
C ALA A 51 -2.52 8.45 8.97
N ARG A 52 -2.31 9.23 10.05
CA ARG A 52 -3.31 10.16 10.58
C ARG A 52 -3.73 11.23 9.58
N LYS A 53 -2.77 11.84 8.87
CA LYS A 53 -3.03 12.84 7.82
C LYS A 53 -3.95 12.26 6.74
N VAL A 54 -3.63 11.07 6.24
CA VAL A 54 -4.43 10.38 5.20
C VAL A 54 -5.80 9.99 5.72
N THR A 55 -5.89 9.37 6.90
CA THR A 55 -7.19 8.95 7.46
C THR A 55 -8.11 10.13 7.77
N LYS A 56 -7.56 11.27 8.23
CA LYS A 56 -8.34 12.50 8.42
C LYS A 56 -8.89 13.01 7.09
N HIS A 57 -8.08 12.99 6.04
CA HIS A 57 -8.51 13.39 4.70
C HIS A 57 -9.62 12.49 4.13
N LEU A 58 -9.53 11.18 4.34
CA LEU A 58 -10.59 10.23 3.97
C LEU A 58 -11.89 10.49 4.74
N ALA A 59 -11.80 10.74 6.05
CA ALA A 59 -12.94 11.03 6.90
C ALA A 59 -13.68 12.31 6.46
N LEU A 60 -12.93 13.38 6.15
CA LEU A 60 -13.50 14.64 5.63
C LEU A 60 -14.26 14.45 4.30
N LYS A 61 -13.89 13.43 3.51
CA LYS A 61 -14.57 13.07 2.25
C LYS A 61 -15.68 12.03 2.43
N GLY A 62 -15.97 11.60 3.66
CA GLY A 62 -16.94 10.54 3.94
C GLY A 62 -16.54 9.16 3.42
N ILE A 63 -15.25 8.94 3.14
CA ILE A 63 -14.75 7.69 2.57
C ILE A 63 -14.44 6.70 3.69
N LYS A 64 -15.18 5.59 3.72
CA LYS A 64 -14.90 4.47 4.63
C LYS A 64 -13.69 3.69 4.12
N TYR A 65 -12.81 3.31 5.05
CA TYR A 65 -11.62 2.51 4.78
C TYR A 65 -11.46 1.42 5.86
N TYR A 66 -10.64 0.42 5.57
CA TYR A 66 -10.11 -0.50 6.56
C TYR A 66 -8.61 -0.69 6.34
N GLN A 67 -7.92 -1.29 7.32
CA GLN A 67 -6.47 -1.46 7.30
C GLN A 67 -6.09 -2.90 7.00
N VAL A 68 -5.01 -3.06 6.24
CA VAL A 68 -4.32 -4.33 5.99
C VAL A 68 -2.81 -4.09 6.04
N TRP A 69 -2.04 -5.17 6.10
CA TRP A 69 -0.59 -5.12 5.91
C TRP A 69 -0.24 -5.56 4.50
N GLY A 70 0.64 -4.80 3.86
CA GLY A 70 1.27 -5.16 2.59
C GLY A 70 2.78 -5.10 2.71
N GLY A 71 3.51 -5.80 1.85
CA GLY A 71 4.96 -5.73 1.84
C GLY A 71 5.63 -6.89 1.12
N SER A 72 6.89 -7.09 1.44
CA SER A 72 7.66 -8.28 1.04
C SER A 72 7.03 -9.56 1.59
N GLU A 73 7.33 -10.70 0.95
CA GLU A 73 6.81 -12.01 1.38
C GLU A 73 7.19 -12.39 2.82
N SER A 74 8.40 -12.02 3.27
CA SER A 74 8.83 -12.23 4.66
C SER A 74 8.23 -11.23 5.65
N MET A 75 7.59 -10.16 5.17
CA MET A 75 7.09 -9.02 5.95
C MET A 75 8.18 -8.24 6.71
N ASP A 76 9.46 -8.39 6.33
CA ASP A 76 10.58 -7.58 6.86
C ASP A 76 10.54 -6.14 6.35
N TYR A 77 10.18 -5.97 5.08
CA TYR A 77 9.66 -4.73 4.54
C TYR A 77 8.14 -4.82 4.55
N ARG A 78 7.49 -4.06 5.44
CA ARG A 78 6.03 -4.00 5.54
C ARG A 78 5.52 -2.57 5.63
N GLU A 79 4.32 -2.40 5.13
CA GLU A 79 3.60 -1.14 5.03
C GLU A 79 2.19 -1.33 5.59
N LEU A 80 1.75 -0.37 6.38
CA LEU A 80 0.33 -0.25 6.70
C LEU A 80 -0.38 0.27 5.45
N THR A 81 -1.35 -0.48 4.97
CA THR A 81 -2.10 -0.16 3.75
C THR A 81 -3.56 0.10 4.10
N LEU A 82 -4.08 1.23 3.62
CA LEU A 82 -5.50 1.56 3.70
C LEU A 82 -6.21 1.02 2.46
N VAL A 83 -7.34 0.36 2.67
CA VAL A 83 -8.18 -0.18 1.61
C VAL A 83 -9.51 0.55 1.58
N PHE A 84 -9.83 1.15 0.43
CA PHE A 84 -11.08 1.91 0.24
C PHE A 84 -11.51 1.95 -1.23
N GLN A 85 -12.76 2.33 -1.47
CA GLN A 85 -13.32 2.42 -2.82
C GLN A 85 -13.08 3.81 -3.40
N VAL A 86 -12.78 3.87 -4.69
CA VAL A 86 -12.63 5.11 -5.47
C VAL A 86 -13.48 5.07 -6.73
N LYS A 87 -13.85 6.25 -7.24
CA LYS A 87 -14.73 6.36 -8.41
C LYS A 87 -13.99 6.18 -9.73
N ASN A 88 -12.71 6.59 -9.79
CA ASN A 88 -11.90 6.56 -11.00
C ASN A 88 -10.39 6.52 -10.67
N LEU A 89 -9.57 6.26 -11.68
CA LEU A 89 -8.11 6.14 -11.53
C LEU A 89 -7.41 7.47 -11.22
N SER A 90 -7.95 8.60 -11.68
CA SER A 90 -7.35 9.92 -11.40
C SER A 90 -7.42 10.27 -9.91
N GLN A 91 -8.48 9.86 -9.23
CA GLN A 91 -8.60 9.97 -7.78
C GLN A 91 -7.53 9.13 -7.05
N ILE A 92 -7.18 7.96 -7.58
CA ILE A 92 -6.15 7.08 -6.98
C ILE A 92 -4.78 7.76 -7.02
N LYS A 93 -4.38 8.30 -8.17
CA LYS A 93 -3.10 9.00 -8.31
C LYS A 93 -2.96 10.14 -7.30
N ARG A 94 -4.01 10.97 -7.16
CA ARG A 94 -4.04 12.08 -6.18
C ARG A 94 -3.88 11.60 -4.74
N PHE A 95 -4.48 10.48 -4.37
CA PHE A 95 -4.30 9.90 -3.04
C PHE A 95 -2.88 9.38 -2.83
N ALA A 96 -2.27 8.76 -3.84
CA ALA A 96 -0.89 8.28 -3.77
C ALA A 96 0.11 9.44 -3.65
N GLU A 97 -0.08 10.52 -4.41
CA GLU A 97 0.70 11.75 -4.30
C GLU A 97 0.54 12.39 -2.91
N PHE A 98 -0.69 12.50 -2.41
CA PHE A 98 -0.98 13.04 -1.07
C PHE A 98 -0.37 12.21 0.06
N ALA A 99 -0.28 10.90 -0.13
CA ALA A 99 0.35 9.96 0.80
C ALA A 99 1.87 9.78 0.56
N GLU A 100 2.44 10.57 -0.36
CA GLU A 100 3.88 10.60 -0.66
C GLU A 100 4.41 9.21 -1.04
N GLN A 101 3.62 8.43 -1.78
CA GLN A 101 4.00 7.08 -2.22
C GLN A 101 4.59 7.11 -3.64
N ASN A 102 5.66 6.35 -3.88
CA ASN A 102 6.26 6.22 -5.22
C ASN A 102 5.42 5.32 -6.13
N ALA A 103 4.66 4.40 -5.54
CA ALA A 103 3.77 3.50 -6.25
C ALA A 103 2.50 3.25 -5.44
N PHE A 104 1.47 2.78 -6.11
CA PHE A 104 0.21 2.40 -5.47
C PHE A 104 -0.40 1.19 -6.16
N TYR A 105 -1.26 0.50 -5.42
CA TYR A 105 -2.01 -0.62 -5.93
C TYR A 105 -3.49 -0.28 -6.05
N PHE A 106 -4.12 -0.92 -7.02
CA PHE A 106 -5.57 -0.95 -7.08
C PHE A 106 -6.05 -2.30 -7.59
N VAL A 107 -7.28 -2.64 -7.24
CA VAL A 107 -7.93 -3.85 -7.70
C VAL A 107 -9.16 -3.47 -8.50
N LYS A 108 -9.28 -4.08 -9.68
CA LYS A 108 -10.41 -3.93 -10.58
C LYS A 108 -10.78 -5.30 -11.13
N ARG A 109 -12.03 -5.72 -10.95
CA ARG A 109 -12.53 -7.05 -11.38
C ARG A 109 -11.66 -8.21 -10.86
N GLY A 110 -11.25 -8.15 -9.58
CA GLY A 110 -10.43 -9.18 -8.93
C GLY A 110 -8.94 -9.17 -9.31
N GLN A 111 -8.54 -8.36 -10.30
CA GLN A 111 -7.16 -8.25 -10.76
C GLN A 111 -6.42 -7.16 -9.97
N LEU A 112 -5.24 -7.49 -9.46
CA LEU A 112 -4.33 -6.56 -8.82
C LEU A 112 -3.48 -5.85 -9.86
N TYR A 113 -3.37 -4.54 -9.72
CA TYR A 113 -2.56 -3.67 -10.55
C TYR A 113 -1.61 -2.85 -9.68
N LEU A 114 -0.41 -2.62 -10.19
CA LEU A 114 0.62 -1.74 -9.64
C LEU A 114 0.83 -0.58 -10.60
N ALA A 115 0.86 0.64 -10.09
CA ALA A 115 1.16 1.82 -10.89
C ALA A 115 2.19 2.69 -10.20
N ASN A 116 3.04 3.33 -10.99
CA ASN A 116 3.96 4.35 -10.52
C ASN A 116 3.21 5.67 -10.33
N THR A 117 3.46 6.36 -9.22
CA THR A 117 2.83 7.66 -8.91
C THR A 117 3.39 8.78 -9.77
N ARG A 118 4.70 8.77 -10.05
CA ARG A 118 5.43 9.87 -10.69
C ARG A 118 5.47 9.71 -12.21
N VAL A 119 5.56 8.49 -12.70
CA VAL A 119 5.65 8.21 -14.13
C VAL A 119 4.27 7.88 -14.69
N ASN A 120 3.89 8.54 -15.78
CA ASN A 120 2.61 8.30 -16.45
C ASN A 120 2.66 7.04 -17.35
N GLN A 121 3.08 5.92 -16.76
CA GLN A 121 3.12 4.61 -17.41
C GLN A 121 1.81 3.86 -17.20
N LYS A 122 1.52 2.91 -18.10
CA LYS A 122 0.39 1.99 -17.92
C LYS A 122 0.62 1.18 -16.64
N ALA A 123 -0.44 1.02 -15.85
CA ALA A 123 -0.40 0.17 -14.67
C ALA A 123 -0.06 -1.28 -15.06
N LEU A 124 0.90 -1.86 -14.34
CA LEU A 124 1.29 -3.25 -14.49
C LEU A 124 0.23 -4.15 -13.86
N LYS A 125 -0.25 -5.15 -14.59
CA LYS A 125 -1.16 -6.17 -14.08
C LYS A 125 -0.33 -7.25 -13.38
N LEU A 126 -0.51 -7.42 -12.08
CA LEU A 126 0.27 -8.39 -11.28
C LEU A 126 -0.38 -9.78 -11.27
N GLY A 127 -1.70 -9.87 -11.43
CA GLY A 127 -2.42 -11.14 -11.41
C GLY A 127 -3.71 -11.08 -10.61
N GLN A 128 -4.22 -12.24 -10.19
CA GLN A 128 -5.42 -12.27 -9.35
C GLN A 128 -5.06 -11.82 -7.94
N LEU A 129 -5.89 -10.97 -7.31
CA LEU A 129 -5.65 -10.52 -5.95
C LEU A 129 -5.41 -11.67 -4.96
N LYS A 130 -6.12 -12.80 -5.14
CA LYS A 130 -6.02 -13.98 -4.28
C LYS A 130 -4.59 -14.58 -4.24
N GLU A 131 -3.83 -14.45 -5.33
CA GLU A 131 -2.45 -14.97 -5.44
C GLU A 131 -1.47 -14.15 -4.57
N HIS A 132 -1.82 -12.89 -4.31
CA HIS A 132 -1.04 -11.98 -3.48
C HIS A 132 -1.51 -11.94 -2.03
N THR A 133 -2.61 -12.60 -1.68
CA THR A 133 -3.11 -12.62 -0.30
C THR A 133 -2.59 -13.82 0.49
N LYS A 134 -1.90 -13.57 1.60
CA LYS A 134 -1.34 -14.59 2.49
C LYS A 134 -1.76 -14.33 3.93
N ARG A 135 -1.97 -15.41 4.69
CA ARG A 135 -2.21 -15.32 6.14
C ARG A 135 -0.87 -15.26 6.86
N TYR A 136 -0.72 -14.31 7.77
CA TYR A 136 0.48 -14.14 8.59
C TYR A 136 0.13 -14.28 10.07
N PRO A 137 0.99 -14.88 10.91
CA PRO A 137 0.80 -14.90 12.34
C PRO A 137 0.71 -13.48 12.91
N THR A 138 -0.24 -13.22 13.81
CA THR A 138 -0.42 -11.90 14.45
C THR A 138 0.87 -11.39 15.09
N ARG A 139 1.69 -12.30 15.65
CA ARG A 139 3.01 -12.00 16.19
C ARG A 139 3.94 -11.38 15.15
N LEU A 140 3.98 -11.87 13.90
CA LEU A 140 4.81 -11.28 12.85
C LEU A 140 4.36 -9.83 12.51
N LEU A 141 3.05 -9.60 12.53
CA LEU A 141 2.44 -8.30 12.23
C LEU A 141 2.63 -7.28 13.39
N MET A 142 2.65 -7.76 14.64
CA MET A 142 2.80 -6.90 15.83
C MET A 142 4.26 -6.74 16.30
N LEU A 143 5.09 -7.79 16.18
CA LEU A 143 6.44 -7.91 16.75
C LEU A 143 7.55 -7.72 15.71
N GLY A 144 7.36 -6.96 14.63
CA GLY A 144 8.53 -6.60 13.84
C GLY A 144 9.47 -5.77 14.69
N LYS A 145 10.51 -6.42 15.20
CA LYS A 145 11.65 -5.86 15.93
C LYS A 145 12.45 -4.83 15.10
N ASN A 146 11.99 -4.49 13.90
CA ASN A 146 12.57 -3.48 13.01
C ASN A 146 11.63 -2.28 12.80
N GLN A 147 10.93 -1.85 13.87
CA GLN A 147 10.33 -0.51 13.90
C GLN A 147 11.45 0.51 14.08
N ALA A 148 12.14 0.86 12.99
CA ALA A 148 13.20 1.86 12.96
C ALA A 148 14.22 1.73 14.11
N VAL A 149 15.33 1.02 13.86
CA VAL A 149 16.56 1.35 14.56
C VAL A 149 16.96 2.76 14.08
N ALA A 150 16.35 3.77 14.68
CA ALA A 150 17.03 5.02 14.92
C ALA A 150 17.66 4.82 16.29
N GLU A 151 18.92 4.38 16.28
CA GLU A 151 19.84 4.85 17.31
C GLU A 151 20.08 6.34 17.08
#